data_AF-A0A538G7K4-F1
#
_entry.id   AF-A0A538G7K4-F1
#
_cell.length_a   1.000
_cell.length_b   1.000
_cell.length_c   1.000
_cell.angle_alpha   90.00
_cell.angle_beta   90.00
_cell.angle_gamma   90.00
#
_symmetry.space_group_name_H-M   'P 1'
#
loop_
_entity.id
_entity.type
_entity.pdbx_description
1 polymer ?
#
loop_
_entity_poly.entity_id
_entity_poly.type
_entity_poly.pdbx_seq_one_letter_code
_entity_poly.pdbx_strand_id
1 'polypeptide(L)'
;MLTLVTAASASTIPSSVINAVHGRVVGWSRSDRDWFVVYVDRAGRGWCGLEGASWRMALVASAPLPVHVVADRRIGGAMCGNELAWVRSGHFSDGRHREVAFMLWTTPSLGASAFIYRVEGRGLVRLASFHGDHVSIGRGVVTVSFENRGRSVHGEIEDTYRFGQGRYYLVRRH
;
A
#
# COMPACT_ATOMS: atom_id res chain seq x y z
N MET A 1 26.22 12.50 -21.07
CA MET A 1 24.77 12.24 -20.95
C MET A 1 24.44 12.30 -19.46
N LEU A 2 23.90 13.43 -18.98
CA LEU A 2 23.58 13.62 -17.55
C LEU A 2 22.23 12.95 -17.26
N THR A 3 22.23 11.93 -16.41
CA THR A 3 21.00 11.31 -15.91
C THR A 3 20.36 12.26 -14.90
N LEU A 4 19.25 12.91 -15.25
CA LEU A 4 18.41 13.59 -14.27
C LEU A 4 17.86 12.53 -13.31
N VAL A 5 18.43 12.46 -12.11
CA VAL A 5 17.74 11.85 -10.97
C VAL A 5 16.65 12.85 -10.58
N THR A 6 15.45 12.68 -11.11
CA THR A 6 14.27 13.37 -10.59
C THR A 6 14.07 12.92 -9.15
N ALA A 7 14.57 13.72 -8.21
CA ALA A 7 14.20 13.62 -6.81
C ALA A 7 12.67 13.69 -6.77
N ALA A 8 12.02 12.59 -6.36
CA ALA A 8 10.59 12.57 -6.16
C ALA A 8 10.27 13.58 -5.07
N SER A 9 9.70 14.72 -5.43
CA SER A 9 9.18 15.68 -4.46
C SER A 9 8.16 14.95 -3.59
N ALA A 10 8.45 14.78 -2.31
CA ALA A 10 7.48 14.28 -1.35
C ALA A 10 6.31 15.26 -1.36
N SER A 11 5.22 14.92 -2.04
CA SER A 11 4.05 15.78 -2.13
C SER A 11 3.45 15.93 -0.74
N THR A 12 3.47 17.14 -0.17
CA THR A 12 2.77 17.44 1.08
C THR A 12 1.27 17.29 0.85
N ILE A 13 0.60 16.50 1.68
CA ILE A 13 -0.85 16.31 1.61
C ILE A 13 -1.58 17.59 2.07
N PRO A 14 -2.57 18.10 1.30
CA PRO A 14 -3.35 19.27 1.70
C PRO A 14 -4.23 18.98 2.93
N SER A 15 -4.37 19.96 3.83
CA SER A 15 -5.21 19.83 5.03
C SER A 15 -6.68 19.51 4.71
N SER A 16 -7.20 19.99 3.59
CA SER A 16 -8.56 19.67 3.13
C SER A 16 -8.74 18.18 2.82
N VAL A 17 -7.68 17.50 2.36
CA VAL A 17 -7.68 16.04 2.13
C VAL A 17 -7.63 15.29 3.46
N ILE A 18 -6.81 15.75 4.41
CA ILE A 18 -6.76 15.19 5.77
C ILE A 18 -8.14 15.29 6.43
N ASN A 19 -8.76 16.47 6.36
CA ASN A 19 -10.05 16.75 6.99
C ASN A 19 -11.23 16.03 6.32
N ALA A 20 -11.05 15.52 5.10
CA ALA A 20 -12.09 14.78 4.38
C ALA A 20 -12.24 13.33 4.88
N VAL A 21 -11.25 12.79 5.60
CA VAL A 21 -11.31 11.44 6.17
C VAL A 21 -11.57 11.48 7.67
N HIS A 22 -12.31 10.48 8.16
CA HIS A 22 -12.60 10.34 9.59
C HIS A 22 -11.50 9.54 10.29
N GLY A 23 -10.36 10.17 10.56
CA GLY A 23 -9.28 9.55 11.32
C GLY A 23 -7.92 10.21 11.18
N ARG A 24 -6.90 9.59 11.76
CA ARG A 24 -5.51 10.07 11.65
C ARG A 24 -4.87 9.52 10.40
N VAL A 25 -4.52 10.38 9.46
CA VAL A 25 -3.73 10.01 8.27
C VAL A 25 -2.32 9.60 8.70
N VAL A 26 -1.85 8.45 8.20
CA VAL A 26 -0.52 7.89 8.52
C VAL A 26 0.32 7.64 7.26
N GLY A 27 -0.29 7.70 6.07
CA GLY A 27 0.43 7.61 4.80
C GLY A 27 -0.41 8.14 3.65
N TRP A 28 0.25 8.65 2.62
CA TRP A 28 -0.44 9.21 1.45
C TRP A 28 0.41 9.16 0.20
N SER A 29 -0.26 9.20 -0.95
CA SER A 29 0.40 9.41 -2.24
C SER A 29 -0.53 10.15 -3.17
N ARG A 30 0.01 11.14 -3.88
CA ARG A 30 -0.70 11.82 -4.97
C ARG A 30 -1.00 10.79 -6.05
N SER A 31 -2.24 10.70 -6.50
CA SER A 31 -2.68 9.73 -7.50
C SER A 31 -3.44 10.47 -8.59
N ASP A 32 -2.73 10.87 -9.66
CA ASP A 32 -3.23 11.79 -10.68
C ASP A 32 -3.88 13.05 -10.06
N ARG A 33 -5.19 13.26 -10.25
CA ARG A 33 -5.94 14.39 -9.67
C ARG A 33 -6.49 14.14 -8.27
N ASP A 34 -6.36 12.93 -7.73
CA ASP A 34 -6.85 12.54 -6.40
C ASP A 34 -5.70 12.25 -5.42
N TRP A 35 -6.05 12.00 -4.16
CA TRP A 35 -5.13 11.60 -3.11
C TRP A 35 -5.50 10.23 -2.61
N PHE A 36 -4.56 9.31 -2.60
CA PHE A 36 -4.72 8.05 -1.89
C PHE A 36 -4.17 8.23 -0.48
N VAL A 37 -4.96 7.86 0.52
CA VAL A 37 -4.64 8.05 1.93
C VAL A 37 -4.85 6.75 2.69
N VAL A 38 -3.93 6.45 3.61
CA VAL A 38 -4.05 5.40 4.62
C VAL A 38 -4.22 6.10 5.96
N TYR A 39 -5.21 5.67 6.74
CA TYR A 39 -5.57 6.34 7.99
C TYR A 39 -6.16 5.38 9.02
N VAL A 40 -6.13 5.79 10.28
CA VAL A 40 -6.69 5.07 11.41
C VAL A 40 -7.94 5.79 11.88
N ASP A 41 -9.12 5.17 11.71
CA ASP A 41 -10.43 5.76 12.10
C ASP A 41 -10.72 5.65 13.61
N ARG A 42 -10.13 4.63 14.23
CA ARG A 42 -10.21 4.33 15.66
C ARG A 42 -8.87 3.79 16.10
N ALA A 43 -8.25 4.44 17.07
CA ALA A 43 -7.06 3.90 17.71
C ALA A 43 -7.44 2.65 18.52
N GLY A 44 -6.67 1.58 18.36
CA GLY A 44 -6.83 0.39 19.17
C GLY A 44 -6.07 0.47 20.50
N ARG A 45 -6.28 -0.52 21.35
CA ARG A 45 -5.57 -0.73 22.62
C ARG A 45 -4.62 -1.94 22.50
N GLY A 46 -3.90 -2.25 23.58
CA GLY A 46 -2.97 -3.40 23.64
C GLY A 46 -1.65 -3.18 22.88
N TRP A 47 -0.84 -4.23 22.81
CA TRP A 47 0.47 -4.19 22.13
C TRP A 47 0.26 -3.83 20.66
N CYS A 48 0.87 -2.72 20.22
CA CYS A 48 0.80 -2.16 18.86
C CYS A 48 -0.61 -1.72 18.39
N GLY A 49 -1.54 -1.46 19.31
CA GLY A 49 -2.89 -0.98 18.95
C GLY A 49 -3.74 -2.03 18.24
N LEU A 50 -3.41 -3.32 18.35
CA LEU A 50 -4.15 -4.41 17.70
C LEU A 50 -5.60 -4.52 18.15
N GLU A 51 -5.88 -4.17 19.40
CA GLU A 51 -7.20 -4.37 19.99
C GLU A 51 -8.14 -3.26 19.55
N GLY A 52 -8.90 -3.53 18.49
CA GLY A 52 -9.96 -2.63 18.05
C GLY A 52 -9.51 -1.44 17.20
N ALA A 53 -8.23 -1.36 16.82
CA ALA A 53 -7.83 -0.42 15.78
C ALA A 53 -8.57 -0.73 14.48
N SER A 54 -8.97 0.32 13.78
CA SER A 54 -9.63 0.19 12.49
C SER A 54 -8.90 1.04 11.46
N TRP A 55 -8.00 0.34 10.77
CA TRP A 55 -7.22 0.87 9.68
C TRP A 55 -8.06 0.92 8.42
N ARG A 56 -7.90 2.00 7.66
CA ARG A 56 -8.62 2.25 6.43
C ARG A 56 -7.71 2.84 5.38
N MET A 57 -8.18 2.76 4.15
CA MET A 57 -7.62 3.50 3.04
C MET A 57 -8.74 4.15 2.25
N ALA A 58 -8.48 5.33 1.72
CA ALA A 58 -9.42 6.05 0.89
C ALA A 58 -8.75 6.67 -0.33
N LEU A 59 -9.57 6.84 -1.36
CA LEU A 59 -9.29 7.73 -2.48
C LEU A 59 -10.10 9.02 -2.28
N VAL A 60 -9.42 10.16 -2.23
CA VAL A 60 -10.01 11.46 -1.93
C VAL A 60 -9.85 12.37 -3.14
N ALA A 61 -10.95 12.81 -3.73
CA ALA A 61 -10.93 13.77 -4.83
C ALA A 61 -10.75 15.18 -4.27
N SER A 62 -9.77 15.91 -4.82
CA SER A 62 -9.56 17.33 -4.49
C SER A 62 -10.19 18.30 -5.50
N ALA A 63 -10.80 17.76 -6.57
CA ALA A 63 -11.48 18.55 -7.60
C ALA A 63 -12.63 17.76 -8.27
N PRO A 64 -13.76 18.42 -8.60
CA PRO A 64 -14.12 19.78 -8.18
C PRO A 64 -14.31 19.84 -6.65
N LEU A 65 -14.22 21.04 -6.09
CA LEU A 65 -14.56 21.25 -4.68
C LEU A 65 -16.08 21.06 -4.46
N PRO A 66 -16.51 20.62 -3.26
CA PRO A 66 -15.69 20.34 -2.07
C PRO A 66 -14.89 19.04 -2.16
N VAL A 67 -13.77 18.99 -1.43
CA VAL A 67 -12.97 17.76 -1.27
C VAL A 67 -13.84 16.69 -0.63
N HIS A 68 -13.84 15.48 -1.20
CA HIS A 68 -14.68 14.38 -0.75
C HIS A 68 -14.03 13.02 -0.97
N VAL A 69 -14.43 12.05 -0.15
CA VAL A 69 -14.04 10.65 -0.30
C VAL A 69 -14.78 10.03 -1.49
N VAL A 70 -14.03 9.53 -2.46
CA VAL A 70 -14.53 8.84 -3.65
C VAL A 70 -14.72 7.35 -3.37
N ALA A 71 -13.74 6.76 -2.69
CA ALA A 71 -13.70 5.35 -2.34
C ALA A 71 -13.11 5.22 -0.94
N ASP A 72 -13.63 4.31 -0.12
CA ASP A 72 -13.08 4.00 1.20
C ASP A 72 -13.24 2.51 1.50
N ARG A 73 -12.24 1.94 2.17
CA ARG A 73 -12.17 0.51 2.49
C ARG A 73 -11.51 0.33 3.85
N ARG A 74 -12.10 -0.56 4.65
CA ARG A 74 -11.41 -1.12 5.82
C ARG A 74 -10.28 -2.04 5.37
N ILE A 75 -9.11 -1.88 5.96
CA ILE A 75 -7.98 -2.80 5.80
C ILE A 75 -8.16 -3.88 6.88
N GLY A 76 -8.30 -5.15 6.46
CA GLY A 76 -8.47 -6.27 7.38
C GLY A 76 -7.15 -6.76 7.95
N GLY A 77 -7.16 -7.31 9.18
CA GLY A 77 -6.00 -7.88 9.87
C GLY A 77 -5.61 -7.10 11.13
N ALA A 78 -5.11 -7.81 12.14
CA ALA A 78 -4.50 -7.22 13.33
C ALA A 78 -3.13 -6.66 12.93
N MET A 79 -3.04 -5.34 12.74
CA MET A 79 -1.84 -4.67 12.24
C MET A 79 -0.92 -4.22 13.38
N CYS A 80 0.05 -5.07 13.74
CA CYS A 80 1.14 -4.70 14.66
C CYS A 80 2.15 -3.82 13.93
N GLY A 81 1.70 -2.68 13.38
CA GLY A 81 2.51 -1.83 12.52
C GLY A 81 2.98 -0.59 13.24
N ASN A 82 4.29 -0.32 13.23
CA ASN A 82 4.75 1.05 13.43
C ASN A 82 4.13 1.92 12.33
N GLU A 83 3.97 3.22 12.58
CA GLU A 83 3.23 4.20 11.76
C GLU A 83 3.80 4.43 10.34
N LEU A 84 4.69 3.56 9.87
CA LEU A 84 5.38 3.61 8.60
C LEU A 84 4.57 2.87 7.53
N ALA A 85 3.56 3.56 6.99
CA ALA A 85 2.95 3.18 5.73
C ALA A 85 3.78 3.78 4.59
N TRP A 86 4.55 2.95 3.88
CA TRP A 86 5.00 3.36 2.55
C TRP A 86 3.78 3.33 1.64
N VAL A 87 3.50 4.43 0.94
CA VAL A 87 2.36 4.55 0.04
C VAL A 87 2.85 5.08 -1.30
N ARG A 88 2.43 4.43 -2.39
CA ARG A 88 2.79 4.84 -3.75
C ARG A 88 1.60 4.69 -4.69
N SER A 89 1.45 5.63 -5.60
CA SER A 89 0.57 5.53 -6.75
C SER A 89 1.37 5.28 -8.03
N GLY A 90 0.73 4.70 -9.04
CA GLY A 90 1.35 4.51 -10.34
C GLY A 90 0.64 3.45 -11.18
N HIS A 91 1.43 2.80 -12.03
CA HIS A 91 0.99 1.72 -12.91
C HIS A 91 1.91 0.52 -12.68
N PHE A 92 1.61 -0.27 -11.66
CA PHE A 92 2.52 -1.30 -11.17
C PHE A 92 2.35 -2.62 -11.91
N SER A 93 1.15 -2.98 -12.35
CA SER A 93 0.85 -4.37 -12.75
C SER A 93 0.95 -4.57 -14.26
N ASP A 94 0.02 -3.99 -15.04
CA ASP A 94 0.02 -4.08 -16.50
C ASP A 94 0.52 -2.81 -17.20
N GLY A 95 0.87 -1.78 -16.42
CA GLY A 95 1.30 -0.49 -16.96
C GLY A 95 0.18 0.33 -17.62
N ARG A 96 -1.08 -0.12 -17.55
CA ARG A 96 -2.24 0.54 -18.18
C ARG A 96 -3.18 1.13 -17.14
N HIS A 97 -3.51 0.34 -16.13
CA HIS A 97 -4.48 0.76 -15.11
C HIS A 97 -3.81 1.54 -14.00
N ARG A 98 -4.55 2.51 -13.45
CA ARG A 98 -4.12 3.30 -12.30
C ARG A 98 -4.21 2.46 -11.05
N GLU A 99 -3.15 2.45 -10.28
CA GLU A 99 -2.98 1.58 -9.13
C GLU A 99 -2.36 2.34 -7.97
N VAL A 100 -2.63 1.84 -6.77
CA VAL A 100 -2.07 2.31 -5.52
C VAL A 100 -1.56 1.12 -4.74
N ALA A 101 -0.38 1.26 -4.17
CA ALA A 101 0.22 0.26 -3.32
C ALA A 101 0.51 0.90 -1.97
N PHE A 102 0.36 0.11 -0.92
CA PHE A 102 0.90 0.48 0.37
C PHE A 102 1.52 -0.73 1.03
N MET A 103 2.50 -0.46 1.89
CA MET A 103 3.16 -1.46 2.70
C MET A 103 3.07 -1.06 4.16
N LEU A 104 2.70 -2.02 4.98
CA LEU A 104 2.70 -1.90 6.43
C LEU A 104 3.88 -2.70 6.96
N TRP A 105 4.80 -2.01 7.62
CA TRP A 105 5.89 -2.66 8.35
C TRP A 105 5.44 -2.99 9.75
N THR A 106 5.47 -4.28 10.08
CA THR A 106 5.25 -4.74 11.44
C THR A 106 6.56 -4.85 12.21
N THR A 107 6.56 -5.44 13.41
CA THR A 107 7.81 -5.70 14.14
C THR A 107 8.75 -6.57 13.28
N PRO A 108 10.07 -6.51 13.51
CA PRO A 108 11.04 -7.37 12.79
C PRO A 108 10.72 -8.87 12.87
N SER A 109 9.92 -9.30 13.85
CA SER A 109 9.45 -10.68 14.00
C SER A 109 8.25 -11.05 13.12
N LEU A 110 7.50 -10.07 12.61
CA LEU A 110 6.24 -10.24 11.87
C LEU A 110 6.37 -9.84 10.39
N GLY A 111 7.38 -9.04 10.02
CA GLY A 111 7.71 -8.70 8.64
C GLY A 111 6.91 -7.53 8.05
N ALA A 112 6.77 -7.50 6.73
CA ALA A 112 6.07 -6.51 5.95
C ALA A 112 4.87 -7.12 5.21
N SER A 113 3.73 -6.43 5.26
CA SER A 113 2.55 -6.74 4.45
C SER A 113 2.35 -5.67 3.40
N ALA A 114 2.47 -6.02 2.12
CA ALA A 114 2.26 -5.11 1.01
C ALA A 114 0.95 -5.44 0.27
N PHE A 115 0.23 -4.41 -0.13
CA PHE A 115 -1.03 -4.54 -0.84
C PHE A 115 -1.00 -3.70 -2.10
N ILE A 116 -1.54 -4.24 -3.20
CA ILE A 116 -1.71 -3.54 -4.46
C ILE A 116 -3.21 -3.48 -4.78
N TYR A 117 -3.72 -2.27 -5.01
CA TYR A 117 -5.09 -2.01 -5.39
C TYR A 117 -5.15 -1.31 -6.75
N ARG A 118 -6.12 -1.71 -7.56
CA ARG A 118 -6.52 -1.01 -8.77
C ARG A 118 -7.60 0.00 -8.45
N VAL A 119 -7.48 1.18 -9.04
CA VAL A 119 -8.51 2.20 -9.01
C VAL A 119 -9.48 1.92 -10.17
N GLU A 120 -10.70 1.50 -9.84
CA GLU A 120 -11.74 1.17 -10.82
C GLU A 120 -12.98 2.02 -10.57
N GLY A 121 -13.22 3.01 -11.43
CA GLY A 121 -14.31 3.97 -11.23
C GLY A 121 -14.19 4.68 -9.89
N ARG A 122 -15.17 4.46 -9.00
CA ARG A 122 -15.18 4.97 -7.61
C ARG A 122 -14.79 3.91 -6.58
N GLY A 123 -14.12 2.84 -7.00
CA GLY A 123 -13.74 1.71 -6.16
C GLY A 123 -12.24 1.46 -6.12
N LEU A 124 -11.80 0.75 -5.08
CA LEU A 124 -10.44 0.27 -4.90
C LEU A 124 -10.42 -1.25 -4.89
N VAL A 125 -10.15 -1.92 -6.01
CA VAL A 125 -10.17 -3.39 -6.12
C VAL A 125 -8.81 -3.96 -5.73
N ARG A 126 -8.75 -4.90 -4.78
CA ARG A 126 -7.49 -5.53 -4.38
C ARG A 126 -7.02 -6.46 -5.49
N LEU A 127 -5.83 -6.20 -6.04
CA LEU A 127 -5.20 -7.06 -7.04
C LEU A 127 -4.37 -8.17 -6.38
N ALA A 128 -3.58 -7.81 -5.37
CA ALA A 128 -2.70 -8.75 -4.67
C ALA A 128 -2.33 -8.26 -3.26
N SER A 129 -1.88 -9.21 -2.44
CA SER A 129 -1.23 -8.97 -1.16
C SER A 129 -0.02 -9.87 -1.04
N PHE A 130 1.07 -9.35 -0.49
CA PHE A 130 2.35 -10.03 -0.31
C PHE A 130 2.80 -9.91 1.14
N HIS A 131 3.41 -10.97 1.66
CA HIS A 131 3.89 -11.04 3.04
C HIS A 131 5.30 -11.60 3.05
N GLY A 132 6.23 -10.89 3.66
CA GLY A 132 7.64 -11.27 3.80
C GLY A 132 8.39 -10.16 4.53
N ASP A 133 9.68 -10.31 4.76
CA ASP A 133 10.44 -9.30 5.53
C ASP A 133 10.70 -8.03 4.72
N HIS A 134 10.85 -8.17 3.39
CA HIS A 134 10.95 -7.05 2.47
C HIS A 134 10.14 -7.31 1.20
N VAL A 135 9.44 -6.30 0.70
CA VAL A 135 8.66 -6.40 -0.54
C VAL A 135 9.06 -5.28 -1.49
N SER A 136 9.53 -5.64 -2.68
CA SER A 136 9.84 -4.69 -3.74
C SER A 136 8.78 -4.75 -4.84
N ILE A 137 8.21 -3.60 -5.21
CA ILE A 137 7.18 -3.49 -6.24
C ILE A 137 7.74 -2.74 -7.44
N GLY A 138 7.98 -3.49 -8.52
CA GLY A 138 8.36 -2.99 -9.84
C GLY A 138 7.20 -3.01 -10.84
N ARG A 139 7.51 -2.73 -12.11
CA ARG A 139 6.53 -2.79 -13.20
C ARG A 139 6.32 -4.25 -13.64
N GLY A 140 5.17 -4.81 -13.30
CA GLY A 140 4.71 -6.16 -13.59
C GLY A 140 5.44 -7.23 -12.77
N VAL A 141 6.27 -6.84 -11.81
CA VAL A 141 7.12 -7.75 -11.04
C VAL A 141 7.09 -7.33 -9.58
N VAL A 142 6.93 -8.31 -8.69
CA VAL A 142 7.06 -8.12 -7.24
C VAL A 142 8.06 -9.14 -6.73
N THR A 143 9.02 -8.69 -5.93
CA THR A 143 9.96 -9.55 -5.22
C THR A 143 9.67 -9.50 -3.74
N VAL A 144 9.57 -10.66 -3.11
CA VAL A 144 9.36 -10.83 -1.67
C VAL A 144 10.57 -11.57 -1.13
N SER A 145 11.29 -10.97 -0.20
CA SER A 145 12.43 -11.61 0.45
C SER A 145 12.18 -11.84 1.93
N PHE A 146 12.81 -12.89 2.46
CA PHE A 146 12.68 -13.33 3.84
C PHE A 146 14.06 -13.31 4.51
N GLU A 147 14.12 -12.98 5.80
CA GLU A 147 15.35 -13.04 6.59
C GLU A 147 15.84 -14.48 6.76
N ASN A 148 14.93 -15.45 6.77
CA ASN A 148 15.25 -16.87 6.80
C ASN A 148 14.13 -17.74 6.19
N ARG A 149 14.50 -18.95 5.76
CA ARG A 149 13.59 -19.92 5.12
C ARG A 149 12.38 -20.29 5.97
N GLY A 150 12.50 -20.28 7.30
CA GLY A 150 11.40 -20.63 8.21
C GLY A 150 10.26 -19.60 8.22
N ARG A 151 10.48 -18.40 7.69
CA ARG A 151 9.45 -17.35 7.55
C ARG A 151 8.71 -17.38 6.22
N SER A 152 9.25 -18.09 5.23
CA SER A 152 8.59 -18.24 3.94
C SER A 152 7.54 -19.33 4.01
N VAL A 153 6.37 -19.07 3.41
CA VAL A 153 5.32 -20.08 3.20
C VAL A 153 5.83 -21.26 2.36
N HIS A 154 6.87 -21.03 1.55
CA HIS A 154 7.43 -22.00 0.62
C HIS A 154 8.81 -22.53 1.05
N GLY A 155 9.37 -22.03 2.16
CA GLY A 155 10.71 -22.44 2.62
C GLY A 155 11.87 -21.75 1.89
N GLU A 156 11.59 -20.67 1.16
CA GLU A 156 12.53 -19.97 0.28
C GLU A 156 12.99 -18.65 0.92
N ILE A 157 14.13 -18.11 0.49
CA ILE A 157 14.61 -16.79 0.93
C ILE A 157 14.13 -15.66 0.03
N GLU A 158 13.74 -15.98 -1.20
CA GLU A 158 13.17 -15.01 -2.13
C GLU A 158 12.12 -15.64 -3.06
N ASP A 159 10.97 -14.98 -3.16
CA ASP A 159 9.93 -15.26 -4.14
C ASP A 159 9.83 -14.10 -5.15
N THR A 160 9.79 -14.42 -6.44
CA THR A 160 9.50 -13.45 -7.50
C THR A 160 8.15 -13.75 -8.15
N TYR A 161 7.29 -12.75 -8.16
CA TYR A 161 5.97 -12.78 -8.78
C TYR A 161 5.93 -11.92 -10.05
N ARG A 162 5.21 -12.37 -11.07
CA ARG A 162 4.96 -11.63 -12.30
C ARG A 162 3.47 -11.44 -12.54
N PHE A 163 3.09 -10.25 -12.99
CA PHE A 163 1.73 -9.97 -13.39
C PHE A 163 1.44 -10.54 -14.78
N GLY A 164 0.33 -11.27 -14.91
CA GLY A 164 -0.20 -11.76 -16.17
C GLY A 164 -1.68 -12.09 -16.03
N GLN A 165 -2.44 -12.02 -17.10
CA GLN A 165 -3.85 -12.44 -17.12
C GLN A 165 -4.69 -11.89 -15.93
N GLY A 166 -4.43 -10.65 -15.50
CA GLY A 166 -5.17 -10.00 -14.41
C GLY A 166 -4.74 -10.35 -12.99
N ARG A 167 -3.68 -11.15 -12.77
CA ARG A 167 -3.19 -11.49 -11.42
C ARG A 167 -1.67 -11.68 -11.38
N TYR A 168 -1.13 -11.66 -10.17
CA TYR A 168 0.27 -12.01 -9.93
C TYR A 168 0.43 -13.52 -9.77
N TYR A 169 1.48 -14.06 -10.39
CA TYR A 169 1.85 -15.48 -10.29
C TYR A 169 3.28 -15.61 -9.82
N LEU A 170 3.54 -16.58 -8.96
CA LEU A 170 4.90 -16.95 -8.57
C LEU A 170 5.64 -17.56 -9.77
N VAL A 171 6.76 -16.97 -10.16
CA VAL A 171 7.55 -17.39 -11.33
C VAL A 171 8.96 -17.87 -10.96
N ARG A 172 9.45 -17.50 -9.78
CA ARG A 172 10.76 -17.95 -9.29
C ARG A 172 10.77 -18.05 -7.76
N ARG A 173 11.48 -19.05 -7.26
CA ARG A 173 11.76 -19.35 -5.86
C ARG A 173 13.26 -19.56 -5.71
N HIS A 174 13.86 -19.10 -4.61
CA HIS A 174 15.30 -19.20 -4.31
C HIS A 174 15.58 -19.37 -2.82
#